data_AF-A0A812JVZ5-F1
#
_entry.id   AF-A0A812JVZ5-F1
#
_cell.length_a   1.000
_cell.length_b   1.000
_cell.length_c   1.000
_cell.angle_alpha   90.00
_cell.angle_beta   90.00
_cell.angle_gamma   90.00
#
_symmetry.space_group_name_H-M   'P 1'
#
loop_
_entity.id
_entity.type
_entity.pdbx_description
1 polymer ?
#
loop_
_entity_poly.entity_id
_entity_poly.type
_entity_poly.pdbx_seq_one_letter_code
_entity_poly.pdbx_strand_id
1 'polypeptide(L)'
;MELLVEAASEVPQGCFVSVRLGDNLKQRRFDKNSAKYHFPIPEEKRKARIDVYQLVGTCSVQVDPASSGMDEVKVISSDPKAEGMKLRVSSSSKELKAEDTAKQRREIETETKDAAVGYLAKHGIEQRLSECLRTLLRMKPEDPVEFMCKFLKAGVPGEGPQAPAPEKPAEKPAVNVLEPPAPPPKQEPEASRGDARAALMKSVREGGGDLIGAVEEESAASAPFTLRPSVGTWYMPLPLKTPAPAPMPKEEKSEAHPAPPMVSFGRKASMEMLVEAPAVGDWLMPSAGNLSLQGLGTSAAECCEAERLLTKALLEFGGELEGEYIPLSPTFAAHPGGASDSVKATLKSKNLLFDAADFSGRGVYVTEAEDVALWLNASKHLQILVNKSAKKQMIHKIDMVVSALQGPLCQDGYALSS
;
A
#
# COMPACT_ATOMS: atom_id res chain seq x y z
N MET A 1 2.76 32.39 1.77
CA MET A 1 3.07 33.08 3.04
C MET A 1 3.59 32.06 4.03
N GLU A 2 4.70 32.34 4.70
CA GLU A 2 5.24 31.47 5.74
C GLU A 2 4.95 32.09 7.11
N LEU A 3 4.45 31.28 8.04
CA LEU A 3 4.26 31.63 9.45
C LEU A 3 5.16 30.73 10.29
N LEU A 4 6.07 31.35 11.04
CA LEU A 4 6.91 30.70 12.03
C LEU A 4 6.29 30.91 13.41
N VAL A 5 5.93 29.84 14.09
CA VAL A 5 5.43 29.88 15.46
C VAL A 5 6.54 29.41 16.37
N GLU A 6 7.01 30.27 17.26
CA GLU A 6 8.03 29.96 18.26
C GLU A 6 7.45 30.06 19.66
N ALA A 7 7.85 29.16 20.54
CA ALA A 7 7.44 29.19 21.93
C ALA A 7 8.29 30.19 22.71
N ALA A 8 7.62 31.17 23.33
CA ALA A 8 8.27 32.12 24.23
C ALA A 8 8.56 31.55 25.63
N SER A 9 7.94 30.42 25.97
CA SER A 9 8.04 29.74 27.27
C SER A 9 8.08 28.22 27.07
N GLU A 10 8.39 27.47 28.12
CA GLU A 10 8.31 26.00 28.07
C GLU A 10 6.88 25.55 27.74
N VAL A 11 6.73 24.83 26.63
CA VAL A 11 5.47 24.21 26.20
C VAL A 11 5.52 22.73 26.61
N PRO A 12 4.46 22.18 27.22
CA PRO A 12 4.41 20.76 27.55
C PRO A 12 4.71 19.87 26.33
N GLN A 13 5.43 18.77 26.56
CA GLN A 13 5.74 17.82 25.49
C GLN A 13 4.45 17.18 24.96
N GLY A 14 4.40 16.97 23.64
CA GLY A 14 3.23 16.35 22.99
C GLY A 14 2.06 17.30 22.73
N CYS A 15 2.26 18.62 22.84
CA CYS A 15 1.28 19.60 22.39
C CYS A 15 1.15 19.66 20.86
N PHE A 16 -0.03 20.03 20.39
CA PHE A 16 -0.34 20.33 19.01
C PHE A 16 -0.65 21.82 18.89
N VAL A 17 -0.13 22.45 17.84
CA VAL A 17 -0.43 23.85 17.53
C VAL A 17 -1.23 23.92 16.25
N SER A 18 -2.36 24.61 16.31
CA SER A 18 -3.22 24.89 15.16
C SER A 18 -3.14 26.37 14.81
N VAL A 19 -2.83 26.67 13.55
CA VAL A 19 -2.77 28.02 13.01
C VAL A 19 -3.88 28.16 11.98
N ARG A 20 -4.81 29.08 12.23
CA ARG A 20 -5.89 29.45 11.32
C ARG A 20 -5.59 30.79 10.67
N LEU A 21 -5.55 30.83 9.34
CA LEU A 21 -5.40 32.06 8.55
C LEU A 21 -6.55 32.15 7.54
N GLY A 22 -7.58 32.93 7.89
CA GLY A 22 -8.85 32.93 7.15
C GLY A 22 -9.56 31.58 7.27
N ASP A 23 -9.81 30.94 6.14
CA ASP A 23 -10.50 29.64 6.04
C ASP A 23 -9.52 28.45 6.07
N ASN A 24 -8.21 28.73 6.01
CA ASN A 24 -7.17 27.71 6.06
C ASN A 24 -6.79 27.40 7.51
N LEU A 25 -6.99 26.16 7.94
CA LEU A 25 -6.53 25.64 9.23
C LEU A 25 -5.39 24.64 9.01
N LYS A 26 -4.25 24.85 9.67
CA LYS A 26 -3.15 23.88 9.69
C LYS A 26 -2.81 23.51 11.12
N GLN A 27 -2.87 22.22 11.43
CA GLN A 27 -2.51 21.67 12.73
C GLN A 27 -1.30 20.76 12.59
N ARG A 28 -0.34 20.88 13.51
CA ARG A 28 0.87 20.04 13.58
C ARG A 28 1.25 19.79 15.04
N ARG A 29 2.00 18.70 15.27
CA ARG A 29 2.69 18.48 16.54
C ARG A 29 3.75 19.56 16.73
N PHE A 30 3.84 20.11 17.94
CA PHE A 30 4.80 21.16 18.27
C PHE A 30 6.08 20.52 18.78
N ASP A 31 7.06 20.37 17.90
CA ASP A 31 8.34 19.75 18.22
C ASP A 31 9.42 20.83 18.41
N LYS A 32 10.15 20.78 19.55
CA LYS A 32 11.41 21.52 19.77
C LYS A 32 11.30 23.05 19.54
N ASN A 33 10.34 23.68 20.21
CA ASN A 33 10.17 25.14 20.35
C ASN A 33 9.82 25.95 19.08
N SER A 34 9.78 25.36 17.88
CA SER A 34 9.35 26.09 16.69
C SER A 34 8.61 25.22 15.67
N ALA A 35 7.62 25.80 15.01
CA ALA A 35 6.87 25.15 13.94
C ALA A 35 6.66 26.11 12.77
N LYS A 36 7.01 25.65 11.56
CA LYS A 36 6.81 26.41 10.31
C LYS A 36 5.54 25.96 9.59
N TYR A 37 4.74 26.94 9.17
CA TYR A 37 3.49 26.75 8.46
C TYR A 37 3.50 27.54 7.15
N HIS A 38 3.25 26.82 6.05
CA HIS A 38 3.12 27.43 4.72
C HIS A 38 1.66 27.61 4.38
N PHE A 39 1.20 28.83 4.16
CA PHE A 39 -0.14 29.12 3.66
C PHE A 39 -0.07 29.64 2.22
N PRO A 40 -1.06 29.32 1.37
CA PRO A 40 -1.23 30.04 0.10
C PRO A 40 -1.32 31.54 0.42
N ILE A 41 -0.68 32.38 -0.41
CA ILE A 41 -0.59 33.83 -0.17
C ILE A 41 -2.03 34.37 -0.16
N PRO A 42 -2.54 34.89 0.97
CA PRO A 42 -3.86 35.49 0.99
C PRO A 42 -3.82 36.83 0.24
N GLU A 43 -4.87 37.11 -0.53
CA GLU A 43 -5.00 38.39 -1.27
C GLU A 43 -5.12 39.60 -0.31
N GLU A 44 -5.52 39.37 0.94
CA GLU A 44 -5.67 40.41 1.96
C GLU A 44 -4.92 40.08 3.25
N LYS A 45 -4.53 41.12 4.00
CA LYS A 45 -3.92 40.99 5.34
C LYS A 45 -4.96 40.43 6.31
N ARG A 46 -4.94 39.12 6.56
CA ARG A 46 -5.80 38.44 7.53
C ARG A 46 -5.10 38.25 8.88
N LYS A 47 -5.86 38.38 9.98
CA LYS A 47 -5.39 38.01 11.32
C LYS A 47 -5.24 36.48 11.40
N ALA A 48 -4.12 36.00 11.93
CA ALA A 48 -3.94 34.60 12.26
C ALA A 48 -4.46 34.32 13.67
N ARG A 49 -5.18 33.21 13.85
CA ARG A 49 -5.54 32.66 15.16
C ARG A 49 -4.67 31.44 15.43
N ILE A 50 -4.05 31.40 16.60
CA ILE A 50 -3.19 30.30 17.03
C ILE A 50 -3.82 29.68 18.28
N ASP A 51 -4.14 28.40 18.21
CA ASP A 51 -4.69 27.63 19.33
C ASP A 51 -3.71 26.50 19.68
N VAL A 52 -3.45 26.30 20.98
CA VAL A 52 -2.55 25.24 21.49
C VAL A 52 -3.40 24.16 22.16
N TYR A 53 -3.16 22.91 21.79
CA TYR A 53 -3.88 21.74 22.29
C TYR A 53 -2.92 20.78 22.98
N GLN A 54 -3.38 20.14 24.04
CA GLN A 54 -2.71 18.99 24.63
C GLN A 54 -3.47 17.73 24.23
N LEU A 55 -2.75 16.71 23.77
CA LEU A 55 -3.38 15.43 23.45
C LEU A 55 -3.79 14.74 24.74
N VAL A 56 -5.09 14.72 25.01
CA VAL A 56 -5.67 14.05 26.19
C VAL A 56 -5.77 12.54 25.95
N GLY A 57 -6.01 12.10 24.72
CA GLY A 57 -6.08 10.68 24.38
C GLY A 57 -6.29 10.44 22.89
N THR A 58 -6.21 9.17 22.49
CA THR A 58 -6.37 8.72 21.10
C THR A 58 -7.36 7.58 21.01
N CYS A 59 -8.17 7.57 19.96
CA CYS A 59 -9.01 6.44 19.57
C CYS A 59 -9.03 6.31 18.05
N SER A 60 -9.05 5.07 17.57
CA SER A 60 -9.20 4.75 16.16
C SER A 60 -10.61 4.21 15.93
N VAL A 61 -11.29 4.71 14.91
CA VAL A 61 -12.64 4.28 14.54
C VAL A 61 -12.60 3.83 13.09
N GLN A 62 -13.04 2.60 12.83
CA GLN A 62 -13.24 2.14 11.47
C GLN A 62 -14.54 2.77 10.94
N VAL A 63 -14.42 3.67 9.98
CA VAL A 63 -15.59 4.26 9.32
C VAL A 63 -15.84 3.46 8.06
N ASP A 64 -16.81 2.56 8.11
CA ASP A 64 -17.33 1.94 6.89
C ASP A 64 -18.37 2.89 6.26
N PRO A 65 -18.15 3.39 5.03
CA PRO A 65 -19.10 4.26 4.35
C PRO A 65 -20.45 3.59 4.08
N ALA A 66 -20.52 2.26 4.09
CA ALA A 66 -21.76 1.51 3.98
C ALA A 66 -22.53 1.42 5.31
N SER A 67 -21.84 1.53 6.45
CA SER A 67 -22.48 1.53 7.77
C SER A 67 -22.86 2.95 8.19
N SER A 68 -24.14 3.26 8.16
CA SER A 68 -24.69 4.42 8.87
C SER A 68 -24.97 4.00 10.31
N GLY A 69 -24.05 4.36 11.20
CA GLY A 69 -24.07 3.93 12.60
C GLY A 69 -23.69 5.05 13.54
N MET A 70 -24.06 4.88 14.81
CA MET A 70 -23.48 5.64 15.90
C MET A 70 -22.61 4.69 16.72
N ASP A 71 -21.30 4.81 16.56
CA ASP A 71 -20.34 3.99 17.29
C ASP A 71 -19.88 4.73 18.55
N GLU A 72 -19.97 4.06 19.69
CA GLU A 72 -19.40 4.55 20.95
C GLU A 72 -18.00 3.98 21.13
N VAL A 73 -17.00 4.85 21.14
CA VAL A 73 -15.59 4.47 21.11
C VAL A 73 -14.93 4.95 22.40
N LYS A 74 -14.26 4.03 23.08
CA LYS A 74 -13.51 4.33 24.30
C LYS A 74 -12.19 5.00 23.93
N VAL A 75 -11.91 6.16 24.53
CA VAL A 75 -10.65 6.88 24.30
C VAL A 75 -9.59 6.37 25.25
N ILE A 76 -8.42 6.05 24.71
CA ILE A 76 -7.24 5.72 25.52
C ILE A 76 -6.59 7.05 25.90
N SER A 77 -6.78 7.45 27.16
CA SER A 77 -6.23 8.70 27.69
C SER A 77 -4.98 8.45 28.52
N SER A 78 -3.99 9.33 28.40
CA SER A 78 -2.81 9.38 29.27
C SER A 78 -3.02 10.25 30.51
N ASP A 79 -4.11 11.03 30.57
CA ASP A 79 -4.44 11.89 31.70
C ASP A 79 -5.37 11.15 32.68
N PRO A 80 -4.98 10.99 33.96
CA PRO A 80 -5.84 10.39 34.99
C PRO A 80 -7.21 11.06 35.12
N LYS A 81 -7.32 12.35 34.78
CA LYS A 81 -8.59 13.09 34.85
C LYS A 81 -9.58 12.74 33.74
N ALA A 82 -9.10 12.14 32.65
CA ALA A 82 -9.91 11.76 31.49
C ALA A 82 -10.03 10.24 31.35
N GLU A 83 -9.72 9.48 32.42
CA GLU A 83 -9.91 8.04 32.43
C GLU A 83 -11.39 7.68 32.24
N GLY A 84 -11.67 6.77 31.30
CA GLY A 84 -13.02 6.34 30.98
C GLY A 84 -13.79 7.25 30.03
N MET A 85 -13.15 8.26 29.42
CA MET A 85 -13.77 9.07 28.38
C MET A 85 -14.23 8.21 27.20
N LYS A 86 -15.47 8.43 26.76
CA LYS A 86 -16.06 7.78 25.57
C LYS A 86 -16.57 8.84 24.61
N LEU A 87 -16.36 8.61 23.32
CA LEU A 87 -16.83 9.48 22.26
C LEU A 87 -17.87 8.74 21.44
N ARG A 88 -18.94 9.43 21.07
CA ARG A 88 -19.93 8.93 20.13
C ARG A 88 -19.64 9.50 18.75
N VAL A 89 -19.33 8.63 17.79
CA VAL A 89 -19.03 9.00 16.41
C VAL A 89 -20.24 8.64 15.56
N SER A 90 -20.82 9.64 14.89
CA SER A 90 -21.91 9.45 13.94
C SER A 90 -21.41 9.65 12.52
N SER A 91 -21.41 8.59 11.71
CA SER A 91 -21.15 8.65 10.27
C SER A 91 -22.47 8.86 9.54
N SER A 92 -22.83 10.10 9.25
CA SER A 92 -23.90 10.37 8.29
C SER A 92 -23.31 10.39 6.88
N SER A 93 -23.30 9.26 6.19
CA SER A 93 -23.21 9.28 4.74
C SER A 93 -24.52 9.91 4.24
N LYS A 94 -24.47 11.20 3.90
CA LYS A 94 -25.55 11.79 3.12
C LYS A 94 -25.58 10.96 1.83
N GLU A 95 -26.67 10.20 1.61
CA GLU A 95 -26.88 9.37 0.41
C GLU A 95 -26.89 10.28 -0.84
N LEU A 96 -25.70 10.73 -1.24
CA LEU A 96 -25.44 10.99 -2.63
C LEU A 96 -25.46 9.60 -3.26
N LYS A 97 -26.45 9.37 -4.13
CA LYS A 97 -26.66 8.09 -4.81
C LYS A 97 -25.30 7.51 -5.20
N ALA A 98 -25.03 6.27 -4.82
CA ALA A 98 -23.72 5.63 -5.04
C ALA A 98 -23.26 5.74 -6.52
N GLU A 99 -24.22 5.81 -7.44
CA GLU A 99 -24.03 6.03 -8.86
C GLU A 99 -23.42 7.40 -9.21
N ASP A 100 -23.84 8.47 -8.53
CA ASP A 100 -23.33 9.82 -8.76
C ASP A 100 -21.89 9.97 -8.22
N THR A 101 -21.58 9.32 -7.10
CA THR A 101 -20.22 9.35 -6.51
C THR A 101 -19.21 8.60 -7.38
N ALA A 102 -19.59 7.44 -7.92
CA ALA A 102 -18.74 6.69 -8.84
C ALA A 102 -18.51 7.44 -10.16
N LYS A 103 -19.54 8.10 -10.68
CA LYS A 103 -19.44 8.96 -11.87
C LYS A 103 -18.51 10.15 -11.62
N GLN A 104 -18.66 10.84 -10.50
CA GLN A 104 -17.84 11.99 -10.16
C GLN A 104 -16.35 11.60 -9.99
N ARG A 105 -16.06 10.43 -9.39
CA ARG A 105 -14.68 9.94 -9.30
C ARG A 105 -14.07 9.67 -10.68
N ARG A 106 -14.81 9.04 -11.58
CA ARG A 106 -14.35 8.79 -12.96
C ARG A 106 -14.11 10.09 -13.70
N GLU A 107 -14.99 11.07 -13.52
CA GLU A 107 -14.89 12.39 -14.16
C GLU A 107 -13.65 13.16 -13.70
N ILE A 108 -13.39 13.19 -12.38
CA ILE A 108 -12.17 13.77 -11.80
C ILE A 108 -10.92 13.03 -12.31
N GLU A 109 -10.97 11.70 -12.41
CA GLU A 109 -9.86 10.90 -12.91
C GLU A 109 -9.59 11.17 -14.41
N THR A 110 -10.63 11.35 -15.23
CA THR A 110 -10.47 11.72 -16.63
C THR A 110 -9.94 13.13 -16.79
N GLU A 111 -10.46 14.09 -16.02
CA GLU A 111 -10.02 15.49 -16.10
C GLU A 111 -8.55 15.64 -15.66
N THR A 112 -8.14 14.93 -14.61
CA THR A 112 -6.73 14.93 -14.17
C THR A 112 -5.81 14.27 -15.17
N LYS A 113 -6.23 13.19 -15.84
CA LYS A 113 -5.47 12.57 -16.94
C LYS A 113 -5.34 13.50 -18.14
N ASP A 114 -6.44 14.11 -18.56
CA ASP A 114 -6.44 15.04 -19.70
C ASP A 114 -5.60 16.28 -19.42
N ALA A 115 -5.65 16.82 -18.19
CA ALA A 115 -4.79 17.90 -17.76
C ALA A 115 -3.30 17.53 -17.79
N ALA A 116 -2.95 16.31 -17.35
CA ALA A 116 -1.57 15.81 -17.39
C ALA A 116 -1.07 15.61 -18.83
N VAL A 117 -1.88 15.00 -19.71
CA VAL A 117 -1.57 14.81 -21.13
C VAL A 117 -1.44 16.17 -21.82
N GLY A 118 -2.36 17.09 -21.57
CA GLY A 118 -2.33 18.46 -22.08
C GLY A 118 -1.06 19.21 -21.65
N TYR A 119 -0.62 19.02 -20.40
CA TYR A 119 0.64 19.58 -19.91
C TYR A 119 1.85 19.02 -20.67
N LEU A 120 1.94 17.69 -20.81
CA LEU A 120 3.04 17.03 -21.54
C LEU A 120 3.10 17.49 -23.00
N ALA A 121 1.95 17.61 -23.67
CA ALA A 121 1.84 18.10 -25.04
C ALA A 121 2.21 19.58 -25.17
N LYS A 122 1.68 20.44 -24.28
CA LYS A 122 1.94 21.89 -24.29
C LYS A 122 3.42 22.21 -24.10
N HIS A 123 4.13 21.43 -23.29
CA HIS A 123 5.56 21.61 -23.07
C HIS A 123 6.44 20.80 -24.04
N GLY A 124 5.84 20.07 -25.00
CA GLY A 124 6.57 19.26 -25.98
C GLY A 124 7.45 18.18 -25.37
N ILE A 125 7.11 17.71 -24.15
CA ILE A 125 7.96 16.79 -23.38
C ILE A 125 8.02 15.43 -24.08
N GLU A 126 6.88 14.94 -24.57
CA GLU A 126 6.79 13.66 -25.28
C GLU A 126 7.62 13.65 -26.58
N GLN A 127 7.56 14.74 -27.36
CA GLN A 127 8.34 14.89 -28.58
C GLN A 127 9.85 14.87 -28.27
N ARG A 128 10.28 15.60 -27.23
CA ARG A 128 11.69 15.62 -26.81
C ARG A 128 12.19 14.26 -26.32
N LEU A 129 11.39 13.57 -25.51
CA LEU A 129 11.73 12.23 -25.02
C LEU A 129 11.83 11.22 -26.17
N SER A 130 10.87 11.25 -27.10
CA SER A 130 10.90 10.35 -28.26
C SER A 130 12.10 10.61 -29.18
N GLU A 131 12.46 11.88 -29.41
CA GLU A 131 13.65 12.24 -30.17
C GLU A 131 14.94 11.79 -29.46
N CYS A 132 15.06 12.09 -28.15
CA CYS A 132 16.16 11.66 -27.30
C CYS A 132 16.36 10.14 -27.38
N LEU A 133 15.28 9.36 -27.28
CA LEU A 133 15.32 7.90 -27.37
C LEU A 133 15.76 7.41 -28.75
N ARG A 134 15.31 8.04 -29.85
CA ARG A 134 15.78 7.71 -31.19
C ARG A 134 17.28 8.01 -31.35
N THR A 135 17.77 9.14 -30.81
CA THR A 135 19.20 9.48 -30.89
C THR A 135 20.04 8.53 -30.03
N LEU A 136 19.56 8.20 -28.84
CA LEU A 136 20.17 7.22 -27.94
C LEU A 136 20.35 5.86 -28.63
N LEU A 137 19.28 5.33 -29.24
CA LEU A 137 19.32 4.03 -29.93
C LEU A 137 20.20 4.04 -31.18
N ARG A 138 20.34 5.20 -31.85
CA ARG A 138 21.21 5.37 -33.02
C ARG A 138 22.68 5.45 -32.65
N MET A 139 23.01 6.21 -31.60
CA MET A 139 24.40 6.46 -31.19
C MET A 139 24.95 5.38 -30.26
N LYS A 140 24.09 4.71 -29.48
CA LYS A 140 24.47 3.74 -28.44
C LYS A 140 25.67 4.20 -27.59
N PRO A 141 25.54 5.35 -26.91
CA PRO A 141 26.62 5.87 -26.07
C PRO A 141 26.94 4.90 -24.93
N GLU A 142 28.17 4.98 -24.42
CA GLU A 142 28.66 4.12 -23.33
C GLU A 142 27.92 4.37 -22.01
N ASP A 143 27.51 5.63 -21.76
CA ASP A 143 26.59 6.00 -20.68
C ASP A 143 25.26 6.55 -21.24
N PRO A 144 24.16 5.77 -21.22
CA PRO A 144 22.88 6.20 -21.74
C PRO A 144 22.18 7.25 -20.86
N VAL A 145 22.40 7.23 -19.54
CA VAL A 145 21.70 8.11 -18.59
C VAL A 145 22.29 9.52 -18.66
N GLU A 146 23.62 9.62 -18.66
CA GLU A 146 24.29 10.91 -18.81
C GLU A 146 23.92 11.57 -20.15
N PHE A 147 23.87 10.77 -21.23
CA PHE A 147 23.41 11.24 -22.54
C PHE A 147 21.98 11.78 -22.50
N MET A 148 21.02 11.04 -21.92
CA MET A 148 19.63 11.50 -21.81
C MET A 148 19.51 12.80 -20.99
N CYS A 149 20.19 12.88 -19.86
CA CYS A 149 20.22 14.10 -19.05
C CYS A 149 20.80 15.28 -19.81
N LYS A 150 21.90 15.09 -20.56
CA LYS A 150 22.52 16.13 -21.38
C LYS A 150 21.62 16.57 -22.53
N PHE A 151 20.98 15.63 -23.22
CA PHE A 151 20.05 15.90 -24.32
C PHE A 151 18.82 16.69 -23.84
N LEU A 152 18.22 16.30 -22.71
CA LEU A 152 17.06 17.00 -22.14
C LEU A 152 17.44 18.39 -21.58
N LYS A 153 18.64 18.55 -20.98
CA LYS A 153 19.14 19.83 -20.45
C LYS A 153 19.59 20.81 -21.52
N ALA A 154 20.09 20.34 -22.66
CA ALA A 154 20.54 21.20 -23.75
C ALA A 154 19.42 22.11 -24.27
N GLY A 155 18.15 21.75 -23.98
CA GLY A 155 16.99 22.45 -24.51
C GLY A 155 16.96 22.33 -26.03
N VAL A 156 15.85 22.71 -26.64
CA VAL A 156 15.90 23.01 -28.07
C VAL A 156 16.65 24.34 -28.16
N PRO A 157 17.86 24.44 -28.74
CA PRO A 157 18.35 25.72 -29.21
C PRO A 157 17.28 26.19 -30.20
N GLY A 158 16.54 27.23 -29.80
CA GLY A 158 15.43 27.75 -30.60
C GLY A 158 15.88 27.93 -32.04
N GLU A 159 15.05 27.47 -32.98
CA GLU A 159 15.15 27.83 -34.39
C GLU A 159 16.58 27.73 -34.95
N GLY A 160 17.02 26.49 -35.19
CA GLY A 160 18.25 26.26 -35.94
C GLY A 160 18.19 26.90 -37.33
N PRO A 161 19.32 27.42 -37.84
CA PRO A 161 19.40 28.17 -39.09
C PRO A 161 18.93 27.34 -40.28
N GLN A 162 18.28 28.04 -41.21
CA GLN A 162 17.99 27.60 -42.57
C GLN A 162 19.17 26.79 -43.14
N ALA A 163 18.92 25.50 -43.42
CA ALA A 163 19.90 24.64 -44.06
C ALA A 163 20.39 25.29 -45.37
N PRO A 164 21.71 25.29 -45.67
CA PRO A 164 22.20 25.82 -46.93
C PRO A 164 21.60 25.00 -48.07
N ALA A 165 21.08 25.71 -49.06
CA ALA A 165 20.48 25.15 -50.25
C ALA A 165 21.42 24.13 -50.91
N PRO A 166 20.91 22.97 -51.39
CA PRO A 166 21.73 22.05 -52.17
C PRO A 166 22.17 22.74 -53.46
N GLU A 167 23.49 22.91 -53.61
CA GLU A 167 24.12 23.32 -54.85
C GLU A 167 23.75 22.32 -55.97
N LYS A 168 23.22 22.88 -57.06
CA LYS A 168 22.99 22.20 -58.34
C LYS A 168 24.29 21.52 -58.81
N PRO A 169 24.29 20.20 -59.07
CA PRO A 169 25.29 19.59 -59.92
C PRO A 169 24.97 19.89 -61.38
N ALA A 170 26.01 20.34 -62.09
CA ALA A 170 26.00 20.65 -63.50
C ALA A 170 25.69 19.43 -64.39
N GLU A 171 25.25 19.80 -65.58
CA GLU A 171 24.65 19.05 -66.68
C GLU A 171 25.65 18.21 -67.50
N LYS A 172 25.14 17.07 -68.03
CA LYS A 172 25.49 16.32 -69.29
C LYS A 172 25.95 14.85 -69.09
N PRO A 173 25.76 13.95 -70.09
CA PRO A 173 24.56 13.68 -70.88
C PRO A 173 24.21 12.17 -71.02
N ALA A 174 22.92 11.91 -71.25
CA ALA A 174 22.30 10.80 -71.99
C ALA A 174 22.99 9.41 -72.08
N VAL A 175 22.39 8.39 -71.44
CA VAL A 175 22.20 7.05 -72.03
C VAL A 175 20.85 6.47 -71.59
N ASN A 176 20.19 5.88 -72.58
CA ASN A 176 18.80 5.46 -72.71
C ASN A 176 18.64 3.97 -72.31
N VAL A 177 17.81 3.61 -71.32
CA VAL A 177 17.31 2.22 -71.17
C VAL A 177 15.88 2.20 -70.59
N LEU A 178 15.01 1.59 -71.40
CA LEU A 178 13.61 1.19 -71.23
C LEU A 178 13.07 0.92 -69.82
N GLU A 179 11.88 1.48 -69.56
CA GLU A 179 10.97 1.18 -68.45
C GLU A 179 9.72 0.43 -69.01
N PRO A 180 9.31 -0.72 -68.45
CA PRO A 180 8.03 -1.36 -68.76
C PRO A 180 6.89 -0.96 -67.79
N PRO A 181 5.62 -1.01 -68.27
CA PRO A 181 4.48 -0.34 -67.65
C PRO A 181 3.85 -1.06 -66.44
N ALA A 182 3.29 -0.24 -65.55
CA ALA A 182 2.57 -0.61 -64.34
C ALA A 182 1.25 -1.37 -64.59
N PRO A 183 0.86 -2.31 -63.70
CA PRO A 183 -0.48 -2.89 -63.69
C PRO A 183 -1.51 -2.04 -62.89
N PRO A 184 -2.79 -2.04 -63.29
CA PRO A 184 -3.85 -1.21 -62.69
C PRO A 184 -4.42 -1.72 -61.35
N PRO A 185 -5.06 -0.83 -60.56
CA PRO A 185 -5.53 -1.10 -59.21
C PRO A 185 -6.77 -2.00 -59.16
N LYS A 186 -6.75 -3.00 -58.27
CA LYS A 186 -7.90 -3.84 -57.90
C LYS A 186 -8.87 -3.03 -57.04
N GLN A 187 -10.12 -2.96 -57.49
CA GLN A 187 -11.29 -2.54 -56.72
C GLN A 187 -11.76 -3.72 -55.85
N GLU A 188 -11.90 -3.49 -54.55
CA GLU A 188 -12.58 -4.38 -53.60
C GLU A 188 -13.96 -3.76 -53.25
N PRO A 189 -15.06 -4.52 -53.36
CA PRO A 189 -16.39 -4.00 -53.07
C PRO A 189 -16.75 -4.07 -51.58
N GLU A 190 -17.33 -2.97 -51.11
CA GLU A 190 -18.07 -2.83 -49.87
C GLU A 190 -19.22 -3.84 -49.75
N ALA A 191 -19.33 -4.51 -48.60
CA ALA A 191 -20.58 -5.12 -48.15
C ALA A 191 -20.65 -5.19 -46.61
N SER A 192 -21.67 -4.49 -46.10
CA SER A 192 -22.51 -4.85 -44.93
C SER A 192 -21.86 -5.17 -43.59
N ARG A 193 -21.81 -4.17 -42.70
CA ARG A 193 -21.87 -4.41 -41.24
C ARG A 193 -22.54 -3.24 -40.49
N GLY A 194 -23.84 -3.08 -40.75
CA GLY A 194 -24.77 -2.37 -39.87
C GLY A 194 -25.72 -3.37 -39.22
N ASP A 195 -26.14 -3.09 -37.99
CA ASP A 195 -27.18 -3.80 -37.20
C ASP A 195 -26.79 -5.07 -36.43
N ALA A 196 -26.11 -4.87 -35.30
CA ALA A 196 -26.07 -5.85 -34.20
C ALA A 196 -25.97 -5.21 -32.79
N ARG A 197 -26.58 -4.03 -32.56
CA ARG A 197 -26.48 -3.35 -31.24
C ARG A 197 -27.82 -2.85 -30.66
N ALA A 198 -28.95 -3.44 -31.04
CA ALA A 198 -30.27 -3.04 -30.55
C ALA A 198 -31.12 -4.16 -29.91
N ALA A 199 -30.59 -5.38 -29.74
CA ALA A 199 -31.40 -6.54 -29.30
C ALA A 199 -31.04 -7.13 -27.92
N LEU A 200 -30.30 -6.42 -27.06
CA LEU A 200 -29.87 -6.93 -25.74
C LEU A 200 -30.20 -5.98 -24.58
N MET A 201 -31.42 -5.44 -24.55
CA MET A 201 -31.94 -4.58 -23.47
C MET A 201 -33.45 -4.78 -23.28
N LYS A 202 -33.91 -6.04 -23.17
CA LYS A 202 -35.30 -6.33 -22.77
C LYS A 202 -35.46 -7.76 -22.22
N SER A 203 -35.04 -7.98 -20.99
CA SER A 203 -35.60 -9.01 -20.10
C SER A 203 -35.07 -8.79 -18.68
N VAL A 204 -35.87 -9.13 -17.67
CA VAL A 204 -35.67 -8.93 -16.22
C VAL A 204 -36.16 -7.57 -15.70
N ARG A 205 -37.47 -7.36 -15.80
CA ARG A 205 -38.22 -6.58 -14.81
C ARG A 205 -39.68 -7.05 -14.79
N GLU A 206 -39.93 -8.14 -14.07
CA GLU A 206 -41.26 -8.51 -13.57
C GLU A 206 -41.07 -9.62 -12.52
N GLY A 207 -41.54 -9.38 -11.31
CA GLY A 207 -41.39 -10.29 -10.18
C GLY A 207 -41.47 -9.57 -8.84
N GLY A 208 -42.59 -8.87 -8.62
CA GLY A 208 -43.00 -8.44 -7.29
C GLY A 208 -43.45 -9.62 -6.44
N GLY A 209 -43.34 -9.47 -5.13
CA GLY A 209 -43.83 -10.43 -4.16
C GLY A 209 -43.61 -9.93 -2.74
N ASP A 210 -44.60 -9.18 -2.26
CA ASP A 210 -44.79 -8.86 -0.85
C ASP A 210 -44.79 -10.14 0.02
N LEU A 211 -44.12 -10.09 1.17
CA LEU A 211 -44.54 -10.89 2.31
C LEU A 211 -44.19 -10.20 3.63
N ILE A 212 -45.27 -9.76 4.26
CA ILE A 212 -45.40 -9.25 5.60
C ILE A 212 -45.14 -10.41 6.58
N GLY A 213 -44.28 -10.18 7.57
CA GLY A 213 -44.04 -11.10 8.68
C GLY A 213 -43.70 -10.32 9.93
N ALA A 214 -44.74 -10.00 10.71
CA ALA A 214 -44.61 -9.49 12.07
C ALA A 214 -43.99 -10.59 12.95
N VAL A 215 -42.97 -10.23 13.74
CA VAL A 215 -42.50 -11.05 14.86
C VAL A 215 -42.49 -10.14 16.08
N GLU A 216 -43.32 -10.55 17.03
CA GLU A 216 -43.43 -10.05 18.40
C GLU A 216 -42.09 -10.25 19.12
N GLU A 217 -41.59 -9.20 19.79
CA GLU A 217 -40.44 -9.31 20.68
C GLU A 217 -40.94 -9.24 22.12
N GLU A 218 -40.94 -10.42 22.75
CA GLU A 218 -41.24 -10.62 24.16
C GLU A 218 -40.16 -9.98 25.04
N SER A 219 -40.64 -9.18 25.99
CA SER A 219 -39.92 -8.67 27.15
C SER A 219 -39.53 -9.82 28.08
N ALA A 220 -38.22 -10.10 28.20
CA ALA A 220 -37.68 -10.97 29.23
C ALA A 220 -36.89 -10.17 30.28
N ALA A 221 -37.28 -10.38 31.53
CA ALA A 221 -36.85 -9.66 32.72
C ALA A 221 -35.39 -9.92 33.10
N SER A 222 -34.73 -8.86 33.58
CA SER A 222 -33.41 -8.89 34.18
C SER A 222 -33.42 -9.59 35.55
N ALA A 223 -32.61 -10.64 35.71
CA ALA A 223 -32.28 -11.21 37.02
C ALA A 223 -31.07 -10.48 37.64
N PRO A 224 -30.95 -10.42 38.97
CA PRO A 224 -29.99 -9.57 39.67
C PRO A 224 -28.59 -10.16 39.73
N PHE A 225 -27.61 -9.30 39.48
CA PHE A 225 -26.18 -9.53 39.67
C PHE A 225 -25.86 -9.82 41.15
N THR A 226 -25.17 -10.93 41.41
CA THR A 226 -24.60 -11.23 42.73
C THR A 226 -23.15 -10.79 42.77
N LEU A 227 -22.87 -9.84 43.66
CA LEU A 227 -21.52 -9.36 44.02
C LEU A 227 -20.68 -10.52 44.56
N ARG A 228 -19.52 -10.79 43.96
CA ARG A 228 -18.44 -11.58 44.57
C ARG A 228 -17.44 -10.65 45.24
N PRO A 229 -17.03 -10.90 46.49
CA PRO A 229 -16.04 -10.09 47.18
C PRO A 229 -14.63 -10.39 46.65
N SER A 230 -13.84 -9.31 46.66
CA SER A 230 -12.41 -9.24 46.42
C SER A 230 -11.58 -9.80 47.58
N VAL A 231 -10.26 -9.88 47.32
CA VAL A 231 -9.12 -10.06 48.25
C VAL A 231 -8.58 -11.49 48.34
N GLY A 232 -7.32 -11.66 47.95
CA GLY A 232 -6.57 -12.91 48.14
C GLY A 232 -5.17 -12.90 47.52
N THR A 233 -4.25 -12.17 48.16
CA THR A 233 -2.80 -12.24 48.02
C THR A 233 -2.30 -13.70 48.06
N TRP A 234 -1.56 -14.17 47.06
CA TRP A 234 -0.84 -15.45 47.15
C TRP A 234 0.65 -15.25 46.92
N TYR A 235 1.37 -15.43 48.03
CA TYR A 235 2.80 -15.67 48.14
C TYR A 235 3.23 -16.88 47.28
N MET A 236 4.34 -16.74 46.56
CA MET A 236 5.11 -17.88 46.04
C MET A 236 5.93 -18.54 47.16
N PRO A 237 6.08 -19.87 47.12
CA PRO A 237 7.30 -20.52 47.59
C PRO A 237 8.05 -21.24 46.45
N LEU A 238 9.38 -21.15 46.56
CA LEU A 238 10.44 -21.76 45.73
C LEU A 238 10.47 -23.31 45.76
N PRO A 239 11.20 -23.97 44.84
CA PRO A 239 10.94 -25.35 44.44
C PRO A 239 11.71 -26.38 45.28
N LEU A 240 11.06 -27.52 45.56
CA LEU A 240 11.73 -28.71 46.07
C LEU A 240 11.39 -29.95 45.23
N LYS A 241 12.45 -30.46 44.59
CA LYS A 241 12.91 -31.85 44.54
C LYS A 241 11.94 -32.91 43.97
N THR A 242 12.27 -33.34 42.75
CA THR A 242 11.80 -34.54 42.05
C THR A 242 12.13 -35.85 42.79
N PRO A 243 11.21 -36.82 42.72
CA PRO A 243 11.57 -38.23 42.53
C PRO A 243 10.91 -38.83 41.28
N ALA A 244 11.63 -39.79 40.69
CA ALA A 244 11.33 -40.53 39.46
C ALA A 244 10.21 -41.61 39.65
N PRO A 245 9.73 -42.24 38.56
CA PRO A 245 8.30 -42.59 38.38
C PRO A 245 7.95 -44.08 38.54
N ALA A 246 6.67 -44.36 38.82
CA ALA A 246 5.92 -45.57 38.45
C ALA A 246 4.40 -45.35 38.72
N PRO A 247 3.49 -46.22 38.24
CA PRO A 247 3.12 -46.48 36.85
C PRO A 247 1.65 -46.04 36.55
N MET A 248 1.33 -45.94 35.26
CA MET A 248 0.06 -45.51 34.67
C MET A 248 -1.19 -46.26 35.19
N PRO A 249 -2.34 -45.57 35.23
CA PRO A 249 -3.64 -46.20 34.98
C PRO A 249 -4.36 -45.57 33.77
N LYS A 250 -4.67 -46.45 32.82
CA LYS A 250 -5.90 -46.60 32.02
C LYS A 250 -6.63 -45.35 31.50
N GLU A 251 -6.63 -45.29 30.17
CA GLU A 251 -7.56 -44.62 29.27
C GLU A 251 -8.97 -44.42 29.84
N GLU A 252 -9.35 -43.15 29.98
CA GLU A 252 -10.74 -42.72 30.08
C GLU A 252 -11.05 -41.76 28.93
N LYS A 253 -12.13 -42.10 28.25
CA LYS A 253 -12.59 -41.62 26.96
C LYS A 253 -13.21 -40.23 27.11
N SER A 254 -12.50 -39.17 26.76
CA SER A 254 -13.03 -37.80 26.80
C SER A 254 -13.72 -37.41 25.50
N GLU A 255 -14.95 -36.92 25.66
CA GLU A 255 -15.87 -36.40 24.67
C GLU A 255 -15.32 -35.24 23.84
N ALA A 256 -15.81 -35.16 22.60
CA ALA A 256 -15.46 -34.17 21.60
C ALA A 256 -15.93 -32.76 21.99
N HIS A 257 -14.97 -31.84 22.12
CA HIS A 257 -15.24 -30.40 22.08
C HIS A 257 -15.40 -29.94 20.63
N PRO A 258 -16.39 -29.08 20.32
CA PRO A 258 -16.56 -28.52 18.98
C PRO A 258 -15.47 -27.49 18.67
N ALA A 259 -14.82 -27.66 17.51
CA ALA A 259 -13.83 -26.73 16.98
C ALA A 259 -14.45 -25.34 16.76
N PRO A 260 -13.70 -24.25 17.01
CA PRO A 260 -14.14 -22.90 16.71
C PRO A 260 -14.33 -22.70 15.19
N PRO A 261 -15.28 -21.86 14.76
CA PRO A 261 -15.56 -21.63 13.35
C PRO A 261 -14.36 -20.94 12.67
N MET A 262 -13.74 -21.63 11.72
CA MET A 262 -12.80 -21.01 10.78
C MET A 262 -13.55 -19.96 9.96
N VAL A 263 -13.20 -18.69 10.13
CA VAL A 263 -13.67 -17.59 9.29
C VAL A 263 -12.99 -17.73 7.93
N SER A 264 -13.67 -18.38 6.98
CA SER A 264 -13.21 -18.46 5.60
C SER A 264 -13.35 -17.08 4.94
N PHE A 265 -12.24 -16.38 4.73
CA PHE A 265 -12.21 -15.21 3.85
C PHE A 265 -12.43 -15.69 2.41
N GLY A 266 -13.68 -15.63 1.96
CA GLY A 266 -14.09 -16.02 0.61
C GLY A 266 -13.62 -15.05 -0.46
N ARG A 267 -12.30 -15.00 -0.75
CA ARG A 267 -11.81 -14.42 -2.00
C ARG A 267 -11.94 -15.48 -3.09
N LYS A 268 -13.00 -15.37 -3.91
CA LYS A 268 -13.03 -16.06 -5.22
C LYS A 268 -11.99 -15.41 -6.13
N ALA A 269 -10.73 -15.81 -5.97
CA ALA A 269 -9.67 -15.46 -6.91
C ALA A 269 -9.88 -16.31 -8.17
N SER A 270 -10.47 -15.73 -9.20
CA SER A 270 -10.51 -16.36 -10.53
C SER A 270 -9.07 -16.60 -11.00
N MET A 271 -8.78 -17.86 -11.34
CA MET A 271 -7.47 -18.38 -11.78
C MET A 271 -6.92 -17.67 -13.03
N GLU A 272 -7.74 -16.85 -13.71
CA GLU A 272 -7.39 -16.10 -14.93
C GLU A 272 -6.65 -14.77 -14.68
N MET A 273 -6.51 -14.31 -13.44
CA MET A 273 -5.74 -13.08 -13.13
C MET A 273 -4.25 -13.34 -12.86
N LEU A 274 -3.68 -14.42 -13.40
CA LEU A 274 -2.22 -14.60 -13.48
C LEU A 274 -1.65 -13.79 -14.67
N VAL A 275 -2.06 -12.53 -14.78
CA VAL A 275 -1.41 -11.54 -15.64
C VAL A 275 0.04 -11.45 -15.17
N GLU A 276 0.99 -11.59 -16.09
CA GLU A 276 2.43 -11.73 -15.87
C GLU A 276 2.91 -10.94 -14.64
N ALA A 277 3.03 -11.63 -13.50
CA ALA A 277 3.53 -11.01 -12.29
C ALA A 277 4.97 -10.54 -12.56
N PRO A 278 5.33 -9.31 -12.14
CA PRO A 278 6.70 -8.84 -12.28
C PRO A 278 7.64 -9.87 -11.65
N ALA A 279 8.65 -10.28 -12.41
CA ALA A 279 9.62 -11.26 -11.97
C ALA A 279 10.93 -10.57 -11.61
N VAL A 280 11.53 -11.00 -10.49
CA VAL A 280 12.86 -10.59 -10.08
C VAL A 280 13.75 -11.84 -10.13
N GLY A 281 14.49 -12.00 -11.23
CA GLY A 281 15.19 -13.26 -11.50
C GLY A 281 14.22 -14.43 -11.54
N ASP A 282 14.38 -15.40 -10.64
CA ASP A 282 13.53 -16.60 -10.52
C ASP A 282 12.39 -16.48 -9.51
N TRP A 283 12.15 -15.26 -9.04
CA TRP A 283 11.08 -14.96 -8.09
C TRP A 283 9.95 -14.24 -8.79
N LEU A 284 8.72 -14.67 -8.50
CA LEU A 284 7.49 -14.04 -8.95
C LEU A 284 6.97 -13.15 -7.82
N MET A 285 6.62 -11.91 -8.15
CA MET A 285 6.12 -10.92 -7.20
C MET A 285 4.65 -10.60 -7.50
N PRO A 286 3.71 -11.45 -7.06
CA PRO A 286 2.28 -11.24 -7.30
C PRO A 286 1.80 -9.97 -6.61
N SER A 287 0.90 -9.23 -7.25
CA SER A 287 0.33 -8.00 -6.69
C SER A 287 -0.36 -8.23 -5.34
N ALA A 288 -0.97 -9.39 -5.15
CA ALA A 288 -1.58 -9.80 -3.88
C ALA A 288 -0.57 -9.99 -2.73
N GLY A 289 0.72 -10.13 -3.04
CA GLY A 289 1.79 -10.27 -2.07
C GLY A 289 2.34 -8.93 -1.54
N ASN A 290 1.86 -7.80 -2.04
CA ASN A 290 2.28 -6.47 -1.57
C ASN A 290 1.37 -6.01 -0.43
N LEU A 291 1.90 -5.95 0.78
CA LEU A 291 1.12 -5.71 2.00
C LEU A 291 1.72 -4.56 2.81
N SER A 292 0.84 -3.77 3.43
CA SER A 292 1.17 -2.68 4.34
C SER A 292 0.49 -2.90 5.68
N LEU A 293 1.25 -2.77 6.77
CA LEU A 293 0.71 -2.68 8.12
C LEU A 293 -0.13 -1.41 8.27
N GLN A 294 -1.40 -1.55 8.66
CA GLN A 294 -2.28 -0.42 8.91
C GLN A 294 -1.78 0.42 10.09
N GLY A 295 -1.84 1.75 9.95
CA GLY A 295 -1.44 2.69 11.00
C GLY A 295 0.05 3.01 11.04
N LEU A 296 0.89 2.34 10.25
CA LEU A 296 2.30 2.70 10.07
C LEU A 296 2.47 3.45 8.74
N GLY A 297 3.21 4.56 8.77
CA GLY A 297 3.70 5.26 7.59
C GLY A 297 5.06 4.74 7.10
N THR A 298 5.71 5.51 6.22
CA THR A 298 7.00 5.18 5.61
C THR A 298 8.18 5.94 6.20
N SER A 299 8.03 6.53 7.39
CA SER A 299 9.17 7.19 8.05
C SER A 299 10.17 6.16 8.58
N ALA A 300 11.43 6.55 8.77
CA ALA A 300 12.47 5.62 9.25
C ALA A 300 12.11 4.95 10.59
N ALA A 301 11.49 5.68 11.52
CA ALA A 301 11.04 5.12 12.80
C ALA A 301 9.90 4.12 12.62
N GLU A 302 8.94 4.41 11.75
CA GLU A 302 7.83 3.50 11.44
C GLU A 302 8.31 2.26 10.68
N CYS A 303 9.29 2.39 9.78
CA CYS A 303 9.93 1.26 9.12
C CYS A 303 10.67 0.35 10.12
N CYS A 304 11.41 0.92 11.08
CA CYS A 304 12.04 0.12 12.14
C CYS A 304 11.00 -0.61 13.01
N GLU A 305 9.85 0.02 13.29
CA GLU A 305 8.77 -0.64 14.03
C GLU A 305 8.10 -1.75 13.20
N ALA A 306 7.87 -1.51 11.90
CA ALA A 306 7.38 -2.53 10.98
C ALA A 306 8.34 -3.73 10.90
N GLU A 307 9.65 -3.48 10.82
CA GLU A 307 10.69 -4.51 10.86
C GLU A 307 10.60 -5.33 12.15
N ARG A 308 10.53 -4.66 13.30
CA ARG A 308 10.45 -5.30 14.63
C ARG A 308 9.24 -6.23 14.73
N LEU A 309 8.06 -5.75 14.30
CA LEU A 309 6.80 -6.49 14.36
C LEU A 309 6.79 -7.69 13.40
N LEU A 310 7.18 -7.46 12.14
CA LEU A 310 7.21 -8.50 11.14
C LEU A 310 8.24 -9.57 11.49
N THR A 311 9.48 -9.19 11.87
CA THR A 311 10.50 -10.18 12.23
C THR A 311 10.10 -10.99 13.46
N LYS A 312 9.45 -10.39 14.46
CA LYS A 312 8.90 -11.14 15.61
C LYS A 312 7.92 -12.23 15.13
N ALA A 313 6.98 -11.89 14.26
CA ALA A 313 6.01 -12.84 13.72
C ALA A 313 6.65 -13.91 12.81
N LEU A 314 7.67 -13.53 12.04
CA LEU A 314 8.39 -14.44 11.14
C LEU A 314 9.23 -15.47 11.89
N LEU A 315 9.81 -15.10 13.02
CA LEU A 315 10.57 -16.04 13.86
C LEU A 315 9.66 -17.07 14.57
N GLU A 316 8.34 -16.85 14.58
CA GLU A 316 7.35 -17.82 15.08
C GLU A 316 6.87 -18.77 13.96
N PHE A 317 7.32 -18.58 12.72
CA PHE A 317 7.01 -19.52 11.64
C PHE A 317 7.64 -20.89 11.94
N GLY A 318 6.87 -21.94 11.63
CA GLY A 318 7.32 -23.32 11.73
C GLY A 318 6.81 -24.17 10.56
N GLY A 319 7.35 -25.38 10.44
CA GLY A 319 6.97 -26.30 9.36
C GLY A 319 7.46 -25.81 8.00
N GLU A 320 6.58 -25.71 7.01
CA GLU A 320 6.98 -25.32 5.64
C GLU A 320 7.33 -23.83 5.49
N LEU A 321 6.99 -22.99 6.47
CA LEU A 321 7.33 -21.56 6.49
C LEU A 321 8.56 -21.25 7.34
N GLU A 322 9.16 -22.25 7.98
CA GLU A 322 10.41 -22.09 8.73
C GLU A 322 11.51 -21.56 7.81
N GLY A 323 12.37 -20.70 8.35
CA GLY A 323 13.32 -19.93 7.55
C GLY A 323 14.18 -18.99 8.37
N GLU A 324 15.01 -18.23 7.66
CA GLU A 324 15.99 -17.32 8.24
C GLU A 324 15.70 -15.87 7.86
N TYR A 325 15.74 -14.99 8.87
CA TYR A 325 15.67 -13.55 8.67
C TYR A 325 17.07 -12.94 8.52
N ILE A 326 17.31 -12.28 7.39
CA ILE A 326 18.57 -11.65 7.02
C ILE A 326 18.38 -10.12 7.02
N PRO A 327 18.81 -9.41 8.09
CA PRO A 327 18.70 -7.95 8.16
C PRO A 327 19.68 -7.30 7.18
N LEU A 328 19.17 -6.44 6.31
CA LEU A 328 19.97 -5.60 5.42
C LEU A 328 20.38 -4.29 6.11
N SER A 329 19.65 -3.89 7.14
CA SER A 329 19.92 -2.72 7.95
C SER A 329 20.74 -3.04 9.22
N PRO A 330 21.62 -2.15 9.68
CA PRO A 330 22.27 -2.29 10.98
C PRO A 330 21.33 -1.98 12.17
N THR A 331 20.08 -1.56 11.91
CA THR A 331 19.12 -1.18 12.98
C THR A 331 18.57 -2.37 13.75
N PHE A 332 18.74 -3.59 13.25
CA PHE A 332 18.17 -4.78 13.87
C PHE A 332 18.98 -5.23 15.10
N ALA A 333 18.37 -5.12 16.28
CA ALA A 333 19.06 -5.32 17.56
C ALA A 333 19.70 -6.70 17.75
N ALA A 334 19.12 -7.76 17.17
CA ALA A 334 19.68 -9.11 17.29
C ALA A 334 20.92 -9.33 16.40
N HIS A 335 21.11 -8.50 15.37
CA HIS A 335 22.28 -8.54 14.48
C HIS A 335 22.80 -7.11 14.24
N PRO A 336 23.50 -6.50 15.23
CA PRO A 336 23.92 -5.10 15.17
C PRO A 336 24.93 -4.76 14.06
N GLY A 337 25.41 -5.75 13.30
CA GLY A 337 26.27 -5.57 12.12
C GLY A 337 25.55 -5.68 10.77
N GLY A 338 24.25 -6.01 10.76
CA GLY A 338 23.54 -6.41 9.55
C GLY A 338 24.11 -7.69 8.89
N ALA A 339 23.68 -7.97 7.66
CA ALA A 339 24.17 -9.12 6.90
C ALA A 339 25.65 -8.95 6.49
N SER A 340 26.41 -10.04 6.59
CA SER A 340 27.79 -10.11 6.12
C SER A 340 27.87 -10.01 4.58
N ASP A 341 29.02 -9.60 4.05
CA ASP A 341 29.21 -9.43 2.61
C ASP A 341 29.05 -10.74 1.83
N SER A 342 29.39 -11.88 2.44
CA SER A 342 29.15 -13.19 1.83
C SER A 342 27.66 -13.49 1.67
N VAL A 343 26.85 -13.21 2.70
CA VAL A 343 25.39 -13.40 2.65
C VAL A 343 24.76 -12.44 1.64
N LYS A 344 25.22 -11.18 1.60
CA LYS A 344 24.78 -10.21 0.59
C LYS A 344 25.12 -10.68 -0.84
N ALA A 345 26.29 -11.27 -1.05
CA ALA A 345 26.67 -11.85 -2.34
C ALA A 345 25.75 -13.02 -2.75
N THR A 346 25.37 -13.87 -1.79
CA THR A 346 24.39 -14.96 -2.02
C THR A 346 23.00 -14.42 -2.35
N LEU A 347 22.50 -13.41 -1.63
CA LEU A 347 21.23 -12.77 -1.95
C LEU A 347 21.26 -12.10 -3.33
N LYS A 348 22.39 -11.49 -3.69
CA LYS A 348 22.60 -10.88 -5.01
C LYS A 348 22.61 -11.93 -6.12
N SER A 349 23.27 -13.08 -5.94
CA SER A 349 23.25 -14.16 -6.94
C SER A 349 21.86 -14.76 -7.13
N LYS A 350 21.02 -14.74 -6.09
CA LYS A 350 19.62 -15.19 -6.14
C LYS A 350 18.64 -14.13 -6.63
N ASN A 351 19.10 -12.91 -6.95
CA ASN A 351 18.27 -11.74 -7.27
C ASN A 351 17.26 -11.39 -6.16
N LEU A 352 17.57 -11.71 -4.90
CA LEU A 352 16.75 -11.37 -3.74
C LEU A 352 17.18 -10.05 -3.08
N LEU A 353 18.31 -9.49 -3.48
CA LEU A 353 18.76 -8.19 -3.03
C LEU A 353 18.06 -7.09 -3.84
N PHE A 354 17.26 -6.27 -3.18
CA PHE A 354 16.58 -5.13 -3.79
C PHE A 354 17.38 -3.85 -3.56
N ASP A 355 17.43 -3.00 -4.59
CA ASP A 355 18.18 -1.75 -4.56
C ASP A 355 17.25 -0.60 -4.13
N ALA A 356 17.53 0.03 -3.00
CA ALA A 356 16.80 1.22 -2.60
C ALA A 356 17.65 2.10 -1.66
N ALA A 357 17.50 3.41 -1.80
CA ALA A 357 18.40 4.40 -1.21
C ALA A 357 18.36 4.50 0.33
N ASP A 358 17.23 4.13 0.96
CA ASP A 358 17.01 4.37 2.40
C ASP A 358 17.17 3.11 3.28
N PHE A 359 18.22 3.04 4.08
CA PHE A 359 18.61 1.77 4.72
C PHE A 359 17.83 1.34 5.97
N SER A 360 16.84 2.08 6.46
CA SER A 360 16.27 1.81 7.80
C SER A 360 15.21 0.70 7.78
N GLY A 361 15.33 -0.28 8.67
CA GLY A 361 14.30 -1.29 8.91
C GLY A 361 14.17 -2.36 7.81
N ARG A 362 15.21 -2.62 7.03
CA ARG A 362 15.13 -3.53 5.87
C ARG A 362 15.69 -4.89 6.16
N GLY A 363 15.01 -5.90 5.63
CA GLY A 363 15.52 -7.27 5.63
C GLY A 363 14.85 -8.15 4.60
N VAL A 364 15.42 -9.33 4.45
CA VAL A 364 14.89 -10.41 3.62
C VAL A 364 14.70 -11.62 4.51
N TYR A 365 13.52 -12.22 4.49
CA TYR A 365 13.29 -13.53 5.08
C TYR A 365 13.23 -14.57 3.97
N VAL A 366 13.91 -15.70 4.12
CA VAL A 366 13.89 -16.79 3.15
C VAL A 366 13.53 -18.07 3.87
N THR A 367 12.50 -18.76 3.37
CA THR A 367 12.12 -20.10 3.87
C THR A 367 13.22 -21.11 3.59
N GLU A 368 13.35 -22.13 4.45
CA GLU A 368 14.35 -23.22 4.26
C GLU A 368 14.17 -23.95 2.93
N ALA A 369 12.93 -24.08 2.46
CA ALA A 369 12.60 -24.68 1.18
C ALA A 369 12.95 -23.79 -0.04
N GLU A 370 13.36 -22.53 0.21
CA GLU A 370 13.68 -21.52 -0.81
C GLU A 370 12.59 -21.31 -1.87
N ASP A 371 11.35 -21.52 -1.48
CA ASP A 371 10.19 -21.40 -2.35
C ASP A 371 9.35 -20.15 -2.07
N VAL A 372 9.49 -19.58 -0.87
CA VAL A 372 8.97 -18.28 -0.47
C VAL A 372 10.10 -17.43 0.09
N ALA A 373 10.15 -16.17 -0.35
CA ALA A 373 10.97 -15.13 0.23
C ALA A 373 10.10 -13.90 0.54
N LEU A 374 10.46 -13.14 1.57
CA LEU A 374 9.72 -11.96 2.01
C LEU A 374 10.68 -10.79 2.05
N TRP A 375 10.35 -9.72 1.35
CA TRP A 375 11.05 -8.45 1.47
C TRP A 375 10.33 -7.57 2.49
N LEU A 376 11.09 -7.08 3.48
CA LEU A 376 10.59 -6.15 4.48
C LEU A 376 11.07 -4.74 4.12
N ASN A 377 10.12 -3.79 4.15
CA ASN A 377 10.37 -2.37 3.88
C ASN A 377 11.11 -2.09 2.56
N ALA A 378 10.70 -2.81 1.51
CA ALA A 378 11.09 -2.54 0.13
C ALA A 378 10.20 -1.40 -0.43
N SER A 379 9.26 -1.69 -1.33
CA SER A 379 8.28 -0.68 -1.77
C SER A 379 7.07 -0.55 -0.84
N LYS A 380 6.82 -1.60 -0.04
CA LYS A 380 5.78 -1.72 0.98
C LYS A 380 6.40 -2.31 2.24
N HIS A 381 5.66 -2.31 3.35
CA HIS A 381 6.15 -2.91 4.61
C HIS A 381 6.49 -4.39 4.44
N LEU A 382 5.71 -5.11 3.64
CA LEU A 382 5.93 -6.51 3.32
C LEU A 382 5.65 -6.78 1.84
N GLN A 383 6.57 -7.46 1.16
CA GLN A 383 6.35 -8.00 -0.18
C GLN A 383 6.66 -9.50 -0.19
N ILE A 384 5.70 -10.31 -0.62
CA ILE A 384 5.82 -11.76 -0.69
C ILE A 384 6.27 -12.16 -2.10
N LEU A 385 7.39 -12.86 -2.19
CA LEU A 385 7.96 -13.41 -3.40
C LEU A 385 7.82 -14.93 -3.37
N VAL A 386 7.36 -15.51 -4.48
CA VAL A 386 7.25 -16.96 -4.64
C VAL A 386 8.16 -17.41 -5.77
N ASN A 387 8.97 -18.43 -5.53
CA ASN A 387 9.87 -18.99 -6.54
C ASN A 387 9.06 -19.51 -7.74
N LYS A 388 9.58 -19.33 -8.96
CA LYS A 388 8.97 -19.84 -10.20
C LYS A 388 8.72 -21.35 -10.15
N SER A 389 9.56 -22.12 -9.45
CA SER A 389 9.36 -23.57 -9.26
C SER A 389 8.03 -23.88 -8.56
N ALA A 390 7.59 -23.01 -7.65
CA ALA A 390 6.37 -23.13 -6.86
C ALA A 390 5.17 -22.36 -7.47
N LYS A 391 5.24 -21.94 -8.74
CA LYS A 391 4.21 -21.11 -9.41
C LYS A 391 2.78 -21.69 -9.28
N LYS A 392 2.62 -23.02 -9.32
CA LYS A 392 1.31 -23.68 -9.21
C LYS A 392 0.66 -23.51 -7.82
N GLN A 393 1.48 -23.35 -6.78
CA GLN A 393 1.04 -23.20 -5.40
C GLN A 393 1.11 -21.74 -4.92
N MET A 394 1.40 -20.79 -5.82
CA MET A 394 1.66 -19.40 -5.47
C MET A 394 0.56 -18.78 -4.60
N ILE A 395 -0.70 -18.87 -5.03
CA ILE A 395 -1.84 -18.29 -4.29
C ILE A 395 -1.94 -18.93 -2.90
N HIS A 396 -1.85 -20.25 -2.83
CA HIS A 396 -1.91 -20.98 -1.57
C HIS A 396 -0.80 -20.57 -0.60
N LYS A 397 0.44 -20.39 -1.10
CA LYS A 397 1.57 -19.96 -0.28
C LYS A 397 1.44 -18.53 0.22
N ILE A 398 0.92 -17.63 -0.61
CA ILE A 398 0.63 -16.25 -0.18
C ILE A 398 -0.43 -16.27 0.93
N ASP A 399 -1.53 -16.99 0.74
CA ASP A 399 -2.61 -17.07 1.72
C ASP A 399 -2.12 -17.66 3.06
N MET A 400 -1.24 -18.65 2.97
CA MET A 400 -0.62 -19.29 4.13
C MET A 400 0.28 -18.33 4.91
N VAL A 401 1.17 -17.60 4.21
CA VAL A 401 2.03 -16.57 4.82
C VAL A 401 1.18 -15.47 5.46
N VAL A 402 0.18 -14.95 4.74
CA VAL A 402 -0.72 -13.90 5.25
C VAL A 402 -1.45 -14.38 6.51
N SER A 403 -2.00 -15.59 6.48
CA SER A 403 -2.72 -16.17 7.62
C SER A 403 -1.80 -16.38 8.82
N ALA A 404 -0.57 -16.85 8.59
CA ALA A 404 0.42 -17.05 9.64
C ALA A 404 0.84 -15.72 10.29
N LEU A 405 0.98 -14.65 9.51
CA LEU A 405 1.34 -13.32 10.03
C LEU A 405 0.18 -12.60 10.73
N GLN A 406 -1.06 -12.80 10.27
CA GLN A 406 -2.21 -12.05 10.76
C GLN A 406 -2.44 -12.27 12.26
N GLY A 407 -2.25 -13.49 12.76
CA GLY A 407 -2.45 -13.83 14.17
C GLY A 407 -1.54 -13.02 15.11
N PRO A 408 -0.21 -13.17 15.02
CA PRO A 408 0.74 -12.42 15.84
C PRO A 408 0.61 -10.90 15.68
N LEU A 409 0.39 -10.40 14.45
CA LEU A 409 0.23 -8.96 14.22
C LEU A 409 -1.05 -8.41 14.88
N CYS A 410 -2.16 -9.14 14.83
CA CYS A 410 -3.39 -8.76 15.52
C CYS A 410 -3.21 -8.68 17.05
N GLN A 411 -2.39 -9.55 17.63
CA GLN A 411 -2.08 -9.50 19.07
C GLN A 411 -1.34 -8.23 19.46
N ASP A 412 -0.48 -7.72 18.56
CA ASP A 412 0.23 -6.46 18.72
C ASP A 412 -0.61 -5.23 18.28
N GLY A 413 -1.87 -5.43 17.85
CA GLY A 413 -2.80 -4.36 17.47
C GLY A 413 -2.68 -3.87 16.02
N TYR A 414 -2.00 -4.62 15.16
CA TYR A 414 -1.80 -4.31 13.75
C TYR A 414 -2.56 -5.24 12.83
N ALA A 415 -2.92 -4.75 11.64
CA ALA A 415 -3.56 -5.54 10.58
C ALA A 415 -2.82 -5.36 9.25
N LEU A 416 -2.71 -6.43 8.47
CA LEU A 416 -2.19 -6.36 7.10
C LEU A 416 -3.28 -5.86 6.15
N SER A 417 -2.91 -4.93 5.27
CA SER A 417 -3.75 -4.47 4.17
C SER A 417 -2.99 -4.57 2.85
N SER A 418 -3.67 -5.05 1.81
CA SER A 418 -3.16 -5.11 0.43
C SER A 418 -3.28 -3.77 -0.28
#